data_AF-A0A1I0GKG1-F1
#
_entry.id   AF-A0A1I0GKG1-F1
#
_cell.length_a   1.000
_cell.length_b   1.000
_cell.length_c   1.000
_cell.angle_alpha   90.00
_cell.angle_beta   90.00
_cell.angle_gamma   90.00
#
_symmetry.space_group_name_H-M   'P 1'
#
loop_
_entity.id
_entity.type
_entity.pdbx_description
1 polymer ?
#
loop_
_entity_poly.entity_id
_entity_poly.type
_entity_poly.pdbx_seq_one_letter_code
_entity_poly.pdbx_strand_id
1 'polypeptide(L)'
;MNMEHMILYIVYACTFISLAYIPKNKWREASIAYFFQQCTTWFLGLLTVELDLLEYPVREFANINETSFLFEFLFYPIVGSFFCIYYPRNKSMGKKILYTSAFCTSLTIPEVIVESYTNLINYLKWEWYITWLSLYITLKILWIFYKWFFQLNEKPSPKARD
;
A
#
# COMPACT_ATOMS: atom_id res chain seq x y z
N MET A 1 -9.42 -25.94 8.06
CA MET A 1 -8.66 -24.70 7.82
C MET A 1 -9.69 -23.59 7.73
N ASN A 2 -9.66 -22.60 8.63
CA ASN A 2 -10.67 -21.54 8.65
C ASN A 2 -10.55 -20.67 7.39
N MET A 3 -11.67 -20.08 6.95
CA MET A 3 -11.75 -19.29 5.73
C MET A 3 -10.76 -18.12 5.73
N GLU A 4 -10.56 -17.52 6.90
CA GLU A 4 -9.66 -16.40 7.17
C GLU A 4 -8.19 -16.78 6.93
N HIS A 5 -7.76 -17.93 7.44
CA HIS A 5 -6.39 -18.43 7.20
C HIS A 5 -6.15 -18.78 5.75
N MET A 6 -7.17 -19.28 5.03
CA MET A 6 -7.07 -19.53 3.60
C MET A 6 -6.86 -18.23 2.82
N ILE A 7 -7.61 -17.16 3.16
CA ILE A 7 -7.43 -15.84 2.56
C ILE A 7 -6.01 -15.34 2.82
N LEU A 8 -5.51 -15.42 4.06
CA LEU A 8 -4.14 -15.01 4.40
C LEU A 8 -3.08 -15.75 3.57
N TYR A 9 -3.15 -17.07 3.46
CA TYR A 9 -2.19 -17.84 2.68
C TYR A 9 -2.23 -17.51 1.18
N ILE A 10 -3.43 -17.25 0.63
CA ILE A 10 -3.57 -16.79 -0.75
C ILE A 10 -2.88 -15.44 -0.92
N VAL A 11 -3.11 -14.49 -0.01
CA VAL A 11 -2.48 -13.17 -0.10
C VAL A 11 -0.97 -13.26 0.06
N TYR A 12 -0.43 -14.12 0.94
CA TYR A 12 1.01 -14.39 1.00
C TYR A 12 1.55 -14.90 -0.33
N ALA A 13 0.93 -15.94 -0.88
CA ALA A 13 1.37 -16.54 -2.13
C ALA A 13 1.36 -15.51 -3.26
N CYS A 14 0.27 -14.75 -3.41
CA CYS A 14 0.17 -13.66 -4.38
C CYS A 14 1.26 -12.59 -4.17
N THR A 15 1.52 -12.22 -2.92
CA THR A 15 2.55 -11.23 -2.56
C THR A 15 3.94 -11.70 -2.98
N PHE A 16 4.33 -12.93 -2.63
CA PHE A 16 5.64 -13.47 -3.02
C PHE A 16 5.77 -13.69 -4.53
N ILE A 17 4.72 -14.18 -5.19
CA ILE A 17 4.68 -14.34 -6.65
C ILE A 17 4.82 -12.96 -7.32
N SER A 18 4.22 -11.91 -6.77
CA SER A 18 4.31 -10.56 -7.33
C SER A 18 5.77 -10.08 -7.43
N LEU A 19 6.64 -10.45 -6.49
CA LEU A 19 8.06 -10.05 -6.51
C LEU A 19 8.79 -10.50 -7.79
N ALA A 20 8.38 -11.61 -8.40
CA ALA A 20 8.94 -12.07 -9.67
C ALA A 20 8.67 -11.12 -10.85
N TYR A 21 7.65 -10.28 -10.75
CA TYR A 21 7.29 -9.28 -11.76
C TYR A 21 8.03 -7.95 -11.61
N ILE A 22 8.88 -7.81 -10.58
CA ILE A 22 9.75 -6.64 -10.42
C ILE A 22 10.97 -6.80 -11.35
N PRO A 23 11.16 -5.89 -12.33
CA PRO A 23 12.27 -5.97 -13.26
C PRO A 23 13.62 -6.01 -12.54
N LYS A 24 14.53 -6.91 -12.94
CA LYS A 24 15.85 -7.11 -12.30
C LYS A 24 16.68 -5.83 -12.17
N ASN A 25 16.58 -4.94 -13.16
CA ASN A 25 17.25 -3.63 -13.18
C ASN A 25 16.65 -2.61 -12.20
N LYS A 26 15.51 -2.89 -11.58
CA LYS A 26 14.76 -1.99 -10.69
C LYS A 26 14.72 -2.46 -9.24
N TRP A 27 15.41 -3.55 -8.88
CA TRP A 27 15.41 -4.08 -7.51
C TRP A 27 15.89 -3.07 -6.47
N ARG A 28 16.94 -2.31 -6.76
CA ARG A 28 17.42 -1.25 -5.86
C ARG A 28 16.34 -0.19 -5.59
N GLU A 29 15.65 0.23 -6.65
CA GLU A 29 14.54 1.19 -6.55
C GLU A 29 13.36 0.60 -5.77
N ALA A 30 13.04 -0.66 -6.03
CA ALA A 30 11.97 -1.41 -5.37
C ALA A 30 12.22 -1.57 -3.87
N SER A 31 13.43 -1.99 -3.47
CA SER A 31 13.78 -2.23 -2.07
C SER A 31 13.75 -0.94 -1.24
N ILE A 32 14.22 0.18 -1.80
CA ILE A 32 14.21 1.47 -1.09
C ILE A 32 12.78 1.96 -0.89
N ALA A 33 11.93 1.85 -1.92
CA ALA A 33 10.51 2.18 -1.82
C ALA A 33 9.81 1.26 -0.80
N TYR A 34 10.12 -0.04 -0.82
CA TYR A 34 9.57 -1.03 0.11
C TYR A 34 9.88 -0.66 1.55
N PHE A 35 11.15 -0.45 1.91
CA PHE A 35 11.52 -0.17 3.30
C PHE A 35 10.94 1.15 3.80
N PHE A 36 10.90 2.19 2.95
CA PHE A 36 10.27 3.46 3.33
C PHE A 36 8.76 3.28 3.58
N GLN A 37 8.08 2.56 2.68
CA GLN A 37 6.66 2.28 2.82
C GLN A 37 6.38 1.40 4.06
N GLN A 38 7.22 0.41 4.32
CA GLN A 38 7.13 -0.46 5.49
C GLN A 38 7.22 0.36 6.79
N CYS A 39 8.17 1.29 6.91
CA CYS A 39 8.24 2.17 8.09
C CYS A 39 6.98 3.03 8.25
N THR A 40 6.47 3.58 7.15
CA THR A 40 5.29 4.45 7.17
C THR A 40 4.02 3.70 7.59
N THR A 41 3.86 2.49 7.05
CA THR A 41 2.67 1.65 7.25
C THR A 41 2.66 1.02 8.63
N TRP A 42 3.80 0.57 9.13
CA TRP A 42 3.92 0.09 10.50
C TRP A 42 3.60 1.19 11.52
N PHE A 43 4.11 2.41 11.31
CA PHE A 43 3.79 3.54 12.19
C PHE A 43 2.29 3.86 12.21
N LEU A 44 1.65 3.90 11.03
CA LEU A 44 0.22 4.16 10.94
C LEU A 44 -0.62 3.02 11.51
N GLY A 45 -0.21 1.76 11.31
CA GLY A 45 -0.86 0.59 11.86
C GLY A 45 -0.92 0.61 13.38
N LEU A 46 0.22 0.90 14.03
CA LEU A 46 0.26 1.04 15.48
C LEU A 46 -0.64 2.19 15.94
N LEU A 47 -0.58 3.34 15.26
CA LEU A 47 -1.40 4.50 15.61
C LEU A 47 -2.90 4.22 15.47
N THR A 48 -3.34 3.47 14.46
CA THR A 48 -4.76 3.16 14.28
C THR A 48 -5.28 2.16 15.30
N VAL A 49 -4.45 1.22 15.76
CA VAL A 49 -4.81 0.29 16.84
C VAL A 49 -4.80 0.99 18.19
N GLU A 50 -3.77 1.77 18.52
CA GLU A 50 -3.68 2.51 19.80
C GLU A 50 -4.81 3.52 20.01
N LEU A 51 -5.37 4.06 18.91
CA LEU A 51 -6.51 5.00 18.96
C LEU A 51 -7.88 4.29 18.94
N ASP A 52 -7.91 2.96 19.06
CA ASP A 52 -9.13 2.13 18.96
C ASP A 52 -9.94 2.42 17.68
N LEU A 53 -9.25 2.66 16.57
CA LEU A 53 -9.91 2.93 15.29
C LEU A 53 -10.17 1.62 14.54
N LEU A 54 -9.17 0.74 14.54
CA LEU A 54 -9.18 -0.56 13.86
C LEU A 54 -8.76 -1.65 14.84
N GLU A 55 -9.40 -2.81 14.72
CA GLU A 55 -9.00 -4.02 15.44
C GLU A 55 -8.81 -5.17 14.45
N TYR A 56 -7.83 -6.03 14.72
CA TYR A 56 -7.57 -7.24 13.92
C TYR A 56 -7.77 -8.49 14.81
N PRO A 57 -9.01 -9.02 14.91
CA PRO A 57 -9.34 -10.12 15.81
C PRO A 57 -8.64 -11.43 15.44
N VAL A 58 -8.56 -11.72 14.14
CA VAL A 58 -7.81 -12.86 13.60
C VAL A 58 -6.57 -12.33 12.88
N ARG A 59 -5.43 -12.34 13.58
CA ARG A 59 -4.15 -11.82 13.07
C ARG A 59 -3.00 -12.79 13.26
N GLU A 60 -1.98 -12.70 12.41
CA GLU A 60 -0.72 -13.41 12.64
C GLU A 60 0.05 -12.75 13.80
N PHE A 61 0.81 -13.56 14.55
CA PHE A 61 1.60 -13.08 15.70
C PHE A 61 0.79 -12.28 16.74
N ALA A 62 -0.44 -12.71 17.04
CA ALA A 62 -1.33 -12.03 18.00
C ALA A 62 -0.68 -11.74 19.37
N ASN A 63 0.35 -12.50 19.77
CA ASN A 63 1.10 -12.31 21.01
C ASN A 63 2.22 -11.25 20.93
N ILE A 64 2.60 -10.78 19.75
CA ILE A 64 3.78 -9.91 19.53
C ILE A 64 3.41 -8.60 18.85
N ASN A 65 2.42 -8.60 17.95
CA ASN A 65 1.99 -7.41 17.23
C ASN A 65 0.47 -7.30 17.21
N GLU A 66 -0.06 -6.09 17.42
CA GLU A 66 -1.50 -5.87 17.47
C GLU A 66 -2.12 -5.60 16.09
N THR A 67 -1.27 -5.40 15.07
CA THR A 67 -1.68 -5.09 13.70
C THR A 67 -1.54 -6.28 12.73
N SER A 68 -2.14 -6.17 11.54
CA SER A 68 -1.98 -7.18 10.48
C SER A 68 -0.55 -7.15 9.92
N PHE A 69 0.25 -8.16 10.29
CA PHE A 69 1.63 -8.27 9.83
C PHE A 69 1.72 -8.37 8.30
N LEU A 70 0.90 -9.22 7.68
CA LEU A 70 0.92 -9.41 6.23
C LEU A 70 0.63 -8.09 5.48
N PHE A 71 -0.38 -7.34 5.91
CA PHE A 71 -0.79 -6.15 5.19
C PHE A 71 0.26 -5.04 5.34
N GLU A 72 0.66 -4.75 6.57
CA GLU A 72 1.52 -3.61 6.89
C GLU A 72 2.98 -3.85 6.54
N PHE A 73 3.49 -5.07 6.75
CA PHE A 73 4.91 -5.33 6.57
C PHE A 73 5.27 -5.84 5.18
N LEU A 74 4.35 -6.51 4.48
CA LEU A 74 4.65 -7.20 3.23
C LEU A 74 3.83 -6.66 2.07
N PHE A 75 2.51 -6.88 2.09
CA PHE A 75 1.66 -6.65 0.92
C PHE A 75 1.65 -5.17 0.52
N TYR A 76 1.30 -4.26 1.43
CA TYR A 76 1.19 -2.85 1.08
C TYR A 76 2.55 -2.19 0.75
N PRO A 77 3.66 -2.50 1.45
CA PRO A 77 4.99 -2.06 1.04
C PRO A 77 5.40 -2.52 -0.36
N ILE A 78 5.09 -3.77 -0.75
CA ILE A 78 5.36 -4.27 -2.10
C ILE A 78 4.51 -3.54 -3.14
N VAL A 79 3.22 -3.30 -2.85
CA VAL A 79 2.35 -2.48 -3.71
C VAL A 79 2.92 -1.07 -3.88
N GLY A 80 3.46 -0.46 -2.81
CA GLY A 80 4.19 0.80 -2.87
C GLY A 80 5.38 0.78 -3.83
N SER A 81 6.18 -0.29 -3.81
CA SER A 81 7.28 -0.48 -4.77
C SER A 81 6.78 -0.54 -6.21
N PHE A 82 5.73 -1.31 -6.49
CA PHE A 82 5.09 -1.35 -7.81
C PHE A 82 4.60 0.03 -8.25
N PHE A 83 3.92 0.74 -7.33
CA PHE A 83 3.42 2.07 -7.57
C PHE A 83 4.53 3.03 -8.02
N CYS A 84 5.68 3.05 -7.34
CA CYS A 84 6.83 3.90 -7.69
C CYS A 84 7.49 3.51 -9.01
N ILE A 85 7.68 2.22 -9.27
CA ILE A 85 8.36 1.73 -10.48
C ILE A 85 7.55 2.08 -11.73
N TYR A 86 6.23 1.86 -11.68
CA TYR A 86 5.33 2.03 -12.82
C TYR A 86 4.63 3.40 -12.85
N TYR A 87 4.97 4.31 -11.93
CA TYR A 87 4.32 5.62 -11.85
C TYR A 87 4.44 6.42 -13.16
N PRO A 88 3.34 6.98 -13.69
CA PRO A 88 3.35 7.70 -14.95
C PRO A 88 3.98 9.11 -14.83
N ARG A 89 5.31 9.19 -14.93
CA ARG A 89 6.10 10.43 -14.74
C ARG A 89 5.78 11.53 -15.76
N ASN A 90 5.69 11.16 -17.04
CA ASN A 90 5.57 12.10 -18.17
C ASN A 90 4.11 12.35 -18.61
N LYS A 91 3.13 12.09 -17.75
CA LYS A 91 1.71 12.28 -18.04
C LYS A 91 1.16 13.49 -17.31
N SER A 92 -0.01 13.97 -17.75
CA SER A 92 -0.70 15.11 -17.14
C SER A 92 -1.04 14.84 -15.67
N MET A 93 -1.21 15.90 -14.89
CA MET A 93 -1.55 15.81 -13.47
C MET A 93 -2.81 14.97 -13.23
N GLY A 94 -3.83 15.09 -14.09
CA GLY A 94 -5.05 14.28 -14.01
C GLY A 94 -4.78 12.77 -14.13
N LYS A 95 -3.86 12.35 -15.02
CA LYS A 95 -3.49 10.92 -15.14
C LYS A 95 -2.72 10.42 -13.92
N LYS A 96 -1.91 11.26 -13.29
CA LYS A 96 -1.20 10.95 -12.04
C LYS A 96 -2.16 10.78 -10.87
N ILE A 97 -3.16 11.67 -10.76
CA ILE A 97 -4.24 11.57 -9.77
C ILE A 97 -5.03 10.29 -9.99
N LEU A 98 -5.54 10.07 -11.21
CA LEU A 98 -6.31 8.87 -11.55
C LEU A 98 -5.53 7.58 -11.27
N TYR A 99 -4.23 7.54 -11.61
CA TYR A 99 -3.38 6.39 -11.31
C TYR A 99 -3.28 6.13 -9.80
N THR A 100 -3.09 7.17 -9.00
CA THR A 100 -3.01 7.02 -7.53
C THR A 100 -4.36 6.60 -6.94
N SER A 101 -5.45 7.25 -7.38
CA SER A 101 -6.80 6.90 -6.96
C SER A 101 -7.17 5.46 -7.34
N ALA A 102 -6.78 5.00 -8.53
CA ALA A 102 -7.00 3.61 -8.96
C ALA A 102 -6.29 2.60 -8.05
N PHE A 103 -5.04 2.86 -7.65
CA PHE A 103 -4.34 2.04 -6.66
C PHE A 103 -5.06 2.02 -5.32
N CYS A 104 -5.47 3.19 -4.81
CA CYS A 104 -6.20 3.29 -3.54
C CYS A 104 -7.51 2.50 -3.59
N THR A 105 -8.32 2.71 -4.64
CA THR A 105 -9.59 2.02 -4.82
C THR A 105 -9.41 0.50 -4.98
N SER A 106 -8.36 0.06 -5.67
CA SER A 106 -8.07 -1.38 -5.85
C SER A 106 -7.68 -2.08 -4.53
N LEU A 107 -7.18 -1.33 -3.54
CA LEU A 107 -6.86 -1.83 -2.21
C LEU A 107 -8.08 -1.74 -1.28
N THR A 108 -8.78 -0.61 -1.28
CA THR A 108 -9.92 -0.38 -0.39
C THR A 108 -11.12 -1.28 -0.69
N ILE A 109 -11.41 -1.59 -1.96
CA ILE A 109 -12.56 -2.44 -2.29
C ILE A 109 -12.40 -3.86 -1.69
N PRO A 110 -11.30 -4.60 -1.94
CA PRO A 110 -11.07 -5.88 -1.29
C PRO A 110 -11.06 -5.79 0.23
N GLU A 111 -10.47 -4.73 0.81
CA GLU A 111 -10.43 -4.52 2.26
C GLU A 111 -11.83 -4.43 2.87
N VAL A 112 -12.72 -3.62 2.28
CA VAL A 112 -14.11 -3.50 2.75
C VAL A 112 -14.86 -4.82 2.60
N ILE A 113 -14.62 -5.57 1.52
CA ILE A 113 -15.22 -6.91 1.37
C ILE A 113 -14.71 -7.85 2.46
N VAL A 114 -13.41 -7.86 2.72
CA VAL A 114 -12.80 -8.70 3.76
C VAL A 114 -13.34 -8.32 5.15
N GLU A 115 -13.44 -7.04 5.46
CA GLU A 115 -14.04 -6.53 6.70
C GLU A 115 -15.49 -6.97 6.86
N SER A 116 -16.32 -6.84 5.83
CA SER A 116 -17.75 -7.13 5.93
C SER A 116 -18.08 -8.63 5.99
N TYR A 117 -17.18 -9.51 5.53
CA TYR A 117 -17.41 -10.96 5.46
C TYR A 117 -16.50 -11.80 6.35
N THR A 118 -15.48 -11.21 7.00
CA THR A 118 -14.50 -11.96 7.80
C THR A 118 -14.11 -11.20 9.05
N ASN A 119 -13.63 -11.94 10.07
CA ASN A 119 -13.10 -11.34 11.29
C ASN A 119 -11.60 -10.99 11.19
N LEU A 120 -11.09 -10.76 9.96
CA LEU A 120 -9.69 -10.37 9.75
C LEU A 120 -9.47 -8.91 10.12
N ILE A 121 -10.45 -8.04 9.85
CA ILE A 121 -10.40 -6.59 10.10
C ILE A 121 -11.76 -6.19 10.66
N ASN A 122 -11.77 -5.41 11.74
CA ASN A 122 -12.98 -4.88 12.34
C ASN A 122 -12.86 -3.36 12.46
N TYR A 123 -13.86 -2.64 11.94
CA TYR A 123 -13.92 -1.19 12.01
C TYR A 123 -14.63 -0.76 13.30
N LEU A 124 -13.91 -0.14 14.23
CA LEU A 124 -14.48 0.35 15.49
C LEU A 124 -15.02 1.78 15.35
N LYS A 125 -14.14 2.69 14.92
CA LYS A 125 -14.45 4.11 14.63
C LYS A 125 -13.88 4.52 13.27
N TRP A 126 -13.62 3.53 12.43
CA TRP A 126 -12.99 3.69 11.15
C TRP A 126 -14.00 3.48 10.04
N GLU A 127 -13.81 4.21 8.95
CA GLU A 127 -14.70 4.16 7.80
C GLU A 127 -13.86 3.90 6.56
N TRP A 128 -14.46 3.27 5.55
CA TRP A 128 -13.76 2.90 4.32
C TRP A 128 -13.09 4.10 3.61
N TYR A 129 -13.65 5.30 3.74
CA TYR A 129 -13.06 6.51 3.15
C TYR A 129 -11.80 6.97 3.90
N ILE A 130 -11.66 6.65 5.19
CA ILE A 130 -10.46 6.93 5.98
C ILE A 130 -9.32 6.01 5.53
N THR A 131 -9.61 4.72 5.29
CA THR A 131 -8.66 3.81 4.61
C THR A 131 -8.23 4.44 3.29
N TRP A 132 -9.17 4.77 2.41
CA TRP A 132 -8.86 5.29 1.08
C TRP A 132 -7.98 6.55 1.14
N LEU A 133 -8.30 7.49 2.06
CA LEU A 133 -7.54 8.71 2.25
C LEU A 133 -6.13 8.44 2.80
N SER A 134 -6.00 7.54 3.78
CA SER A 134 -4.71 7.16 4.35
C SER A 134 -3.79 6.51 3.31
N LEU A 135 -4.33 5.61 2.47
CA LEU A 135 -3.61 5.01 1.35
C LEU A 135 -3.16 6.08 0.34
N TYR A 136 -4.04 7.02 0.02
CA TYR A 136 -3.72 8.09 -0.91
C TYR A 136 -2.58 8.97 -0.39
N ILE A 137 -2.66 9.40 0.87
CA ILE A 137 -1.63 10.24 1.51
C ILE A 137 -0.29 9.50 1.57
N THR A 138 -0.29 8.24 2.03
CA THR A 138 0.94 7.45 2.17
C THR A 138 1.61 7.18 0.81
N LEU A 139 0.85 6.81 -0.23
CA LEU A 139 1.40 6.67 -1.59
C LEU A 139 1.96 7.99 -2.13
N LYS A 140 1.34 9.14 -1.83
CA LYS A 140 1.87 10.45 -2.22
C LYS A 140 3.18 10.77 -1.50
N ILE A 141 3.25 10.53 -0.20
CA ILE A 141 4.47 10.71 0.59
C ILE A 141 5.59 9.81 0.03
N LEU A 142 5.28 8.54 -0.21
CA LEU A 142 6.21 7.59 -0.83
C LEU A 142 6.71 8.09 -2.19
N TRP A 143 5.82 8.60 -3.05
CA TRP A 143 6.22 9.13 -4.35
C TRP A 143 7.14 10.36 -4.22
N ILE A 144 6.84 11.27 -3.29
CA ILE A 144 7.65 12.45 -3.03
C ILE A 144 9.05 12.03 -2.56
N PHE A 145 9.13 11.12 -1.59
CA PHE A 145 10.38 10.56 -1.10
C PHE A 145 11.16 9.88 -2.22
N TYR A 146 10.51 9.01 -3.00
CA TYR A 146 11.13 8.27 -4.09
C TYR A 146 11.68 9.21 -5.18
N LYS A 147 10.93 10.25 -5.55
CA LYS A 147 11.37 11.30 -6.50
C LYS A 147 12.59 12.05 -5.96
N TRP A 148 12.58 12.42 -4.68
CA TRP A 148 13.69 13.10 -4.02
C TRP A 148 14.95 12.22 -3.96
N PHE A 149 14.81 10.97 -3.49
CA PHE A 149 15.91 10.04 -3.28
C PHE A 149 16.63 9.69 -4.58
N PHE A 150 15.88 9.43 -5.65
CA PHE A 150 16.43 9.12 -6.97
C PHE A 150 16.65 10.34 -7.86
N GLN A 151 16.42 11.55 -7.34
CA GLN A 151 16.62 12.82 -8.05
C GLN A 151 15.95 12.83 -9.43
N LEU A 152 14.69 12.39 -9.49
CA LEU A 152 13.96 12.28 -10.74
C LEU A 152 13.53 13.67 -11.23
N ASN A 153 14.30 14.23 -12.16
CA ASN A 153 13.95 15.48 -12.83
C ASN A 153 12.74 15.27 -13.74
N GLU A 154 11.63 15.96 -13.47
CA GLU A 154 10.52 16.05 -14.41
C GLU A 154 10.96 16.95 -15.56
N LYS A 155 11.31 16.37 -16.72
CA LYS A 155 11.45 17.17 -17.94
C LYS A 155 10.11 17.86 -18.20
N PRO A 156 10.05 19.19 -18.35
CA PRO A 156 8.80 19.88 -18.64
C PRO A 156 8.19 19.30 -19.92
N SER A 157 6.89 19.08 -19.92
CA SER A 157 6.20 18.51 -21.08
C SER A 157 6.41 19.42 -22.30
N PRO A 158 6.72 18.88 -23.50
CA PRO A 158 6.93 19.68 -24.70
C PRO A 158 5.63 20.22 -25.33
N LYS A 159 4.58 20.47 -24.53
CA LYS A 159 3.30 21.06 -24.98
C LYS A 159 3.10 22.45 -24.39
N ALA A 160 3.87 23.41 -24.89
CA ALA A 160 3.61 24.85 -24.77
C ALA A 160 4.40 25.63 -25.83
N ARG A 161 4.44 25.10 -27.06
CA ARG A 161 4.90 25.79 -28.26
C ARG A 161 4.05 25.28 -29.41
N ASP A 162 2.86 25.84 -29.52
CA ASP A 162 2.07 25.98 -30.75
C ASP A 162 1.18 27.21 -30.55
#